data_AF-A0A3C0W0X1-F1
#
_entry.id   AF-A0A3C0W0X1-F1
#
_cell.length_a   1.000
_cell.length_b   1.000
_cell.length_c   1.000
_cell.angle_alpha   90.00
_cell.angle_beta   90.00
_cell.angle_gamma   90.00
#
_symmetry.space_group_name_H-M   'P 1'
#
loop_
_entity.id
_entity.type
_entity.pdbx_description
1 polymer ?
#
loop_
_entity_poly.entity_id
_entity_poly.type
_entity_poly.pdbx_seq_one_letter_code
_entity_poly.pdbx_strand_id
1 'polypeptide(L)'
;GATWLRANRHDPRLVKHVHIPRAKALLNRGQWAKHPYVILHELAHAYHDQVLEGGFKNKPVADAYNEIKKNGSYDEVLLYTGRTVKHYALTTPMEYFAESTEAYLGVNDFYPFVRAELKEHDLRMFEIQKKIWGEVK
;
A
#
# COMPACT_ATOMS: atom_id res chain seq x y z
N GLY A 1 -14.41 -13.71 -0.77
CA GLY A 1 -14.62 -13.05 0.53
C GLY A 1 -14.85 -14.06 1.63
N ALA A 2 -16.11 -14.40 1.93
CA ALA A 2 -16.48 -15.19 3.12
C ALA A 2 -15.81 -16.57 3.19
N THR A 3 -15.69 -17.30 2.06
CA THR A 3 -15.01 -18.61 2.01
C THR A 3 -13.55 -18.51 2.43
N TRP A 4 -12.84 -17.48 1.95
CA TRP A 4 -11.44 -17.24 2.30
C TRP A 4 -11.28 -16.90 3.79
N LEU A 5 -12.18 -16.07 4.34
CA LEU A 5 -12.18 -15.73 5.76
C LEU A 5 -12.37 -16.96 6.63
N ARG A 6 -13.36 -17.81 6.31
CA ARG A 6 -13.60 -19.06 7.04
C ARG A 6 -12.39 -20.01 6.98
N ALA A 7 -11.80 -20.17 5.79
CA ALA A 7 -10.61 -21.00 5.59
C ALA A 7 -9.41 -20.52 6.42
N ASN A 8 -9.28 -19.22 6.63
CA ASN A 8 -8.21 -18.61 7.44
C ASN A 8 -8.62 -18.32 8.89
N ARG A 9 -9.72 -18.92 9.39
CA ARG A 9 -10.21 -18.78 10.77
C ARG A 9 -10.55 -17.34 11.19
N HIS A 10 -11.02 -16.54 10.23
CA HIS A 10 -11.55 -15.20 10.45
C HIS A 10 -13.08 -15.18 10.44
N ASP A 11 -13.66 -14.16 11.09
CA ASP A 11 -15.11 -13.93 11.06
C ASP A 11 -15.57 -13.58 9.64
N PRO A 12 -16.50 -14.35 9.03
CA PRO A 12 -16.98 -14.08 7.68
C PRO A 12 -17.72 -12.74 7.52
N ARG A 13 -18.11 -12.07 8.63
CA ARG A 13 -18.67 -10.73 8.60
C ARG A 13 -17.66 -9.65 8.20
N LEU A 14 -16.36 -9.97 8.27
CA LEU A 14 -15.28 -9.06 7.86
C LEU A 14 -15.16 -8.89 6.34
N VAL A 15 -16.03 -9.51 5.54
CA VAL A 15 -16.07 -9.24 4.10
C VAL A 15 -16.21 -7.74 3.86
N LYS A 16 -15.31 -7.19 3.04
CA LYS A 16 -15.25 -5.75 2.70
C LYS A 16 -14.95 -4.81 3.89
N HIS A 17 -14.46 -5.34 5.02
CA HIS A 17 -14.04 -4.53 6.15
C HIS A 17 -12.52 -4.41 6.22
N VAL A 18 -12.06 -3.24 6.67
CA VAL A 18 -10.71 -3.09 7.22
C VAL A 18 -10.68 -3.73 8.60
N HIS A 19 -9.70 -4.61 8.85
CA HIS A 19 -9.56 -5.29 10.12
C HIS A 19 -8.28 -4.86 10.82
N ILE A 20 -8.43 -4.20 11.98
CA ILE A 20 -7.32 -3.86 12.86
C ILE A 20 -7.32 -4.83 14.05
N PRO A 21 -6.55 -5.94 13.99
CA PRO A 21 -6.65 -7.01 14.99
C PRO A 21 -6.09 -6.60 16.37
N ARG A 22 -5.23 -5.59 16.43
CA ARG A 22 -4.54 -5.16 17.65
C ARG A 22 -4.52 -3.63 17.79
N ALA A 23 -5.66 -3.04 18.12
CA ALA A 23 -5.80 -1.58 18.27
C ALA A 23 -4.77 -0.94 19.23
N LYS A 24 -4.37 -1.62 20.32
CA LYS A 24 -3.35 -1.11 21.26
C LYS A 24 -1.98 -0.86 20.59
N ALA A 25 -1.66 -1.57 19.50
CA ALA A 25 -0.41 -1.34 18.76
C ALA A 25 -0.37 0.04 18.11
N LEU A 26 -1.53 0.62 17.77
CA LEU A 26 -1.62 1.98 17.21
C LEU A 26 -1.20 3.07 18.21
N LEU A 27 -1.04 2.77 19.50
CA LEU A 27 -0.53 3.70 20.50
C LEU A 27 0.93 3.41 20.86
N ASN A 28 1.52 2.36 20.29
CA ASN A 28 2.88 1.98 20.56
C ASN A 28 3.85 2.85 19.76
N ARG A 29 4.81 3.49 20.45
CA ARG A 29 5.82 4.35 19.83
C ARG A 29 6.65 3.64 18.75
N GLY A 30 7.00 2.37 18.97
CA GLY A 30 7.73 1.57 18.00
C GLY A 30 6.91 1.28 16.74
N GLN A 31 5.61 1.05 16.87
CA GLN A 31 4.72 0.91 15.71
C GLN A 31 4.60 2.22 14.94
N TRP A 32 4.50 3.37 15.63
CA TRP A 32 4.50 4.69 14.99
C TRP A 32 5.80 4.99 14.25
N ALA A 33 6.95 4.64 14.84
CA ALA A 33 8.24 4.83 14.19
C ALA A 33 8.44 3.88 13.00
N LYS A 34 7.81 2.70 13.04
CA LYS A 34 7.84 1.72 11.96
C LYS A 34 6.89 2.09 10.83
N HIS A 35 5.59 2.10 11.08
CA HIS A 35 4.53 2.15 10.07
C HIS A 35 3.43 3.14 10.52
N PRO A 36 3.73 4.46 10.48
CA PRO A 36 2.84 5.50 11.02
C PRO A 36 1.51 5.60 10.27
N TYR A 37 1.47 5.21 8.99
CA TYR A 37 0.30 5.31 8.13
C TYR A 37 -0.43 3.97 7.92
N VAL A 38 -0.25 2.98 8.82
CA VAL A 38 -0.92 1.67 8.74
C VAL A 38 -2.45 1.76 8.62
N ILE A 39 -3.10 2.74 9.25
CA ILE A 39 -4.55 2.92 9.09
C ILE A 39 -4.91 3.37 7.68
N LEU A 40 -4.10 4.26 7.10
CA LEU A 40 -4.28 4.71 5.72
C LEU A 40 -4.02 3.57 4.74
N HIS A 41 -3.00 2.74 4.99
CA HIS A 41 -2.70 1.54 4.21
C HIS A 41 -3.93 0.63 4.06
N GLU A 42 -4.53 0.27 5.20
CA GLU A 42 -5.67 -0.63 5.20
C GLU A 42 -6.91 0.02 4.57
N LEU A 43 -7.12 1.33 4.80
CA LEU A 43 -8.19 2.07 4.13
C LEU A 43 -7.95 2.17 2.61
N ALA A 44 -6.69 2.24 2.16
CA ALA A 44 -6.35 2.22 0.75
C ALA A 44 -6.72 0.88 0.10
N HIS A 45 -6.52 -0.25 0.78
CA HIS A 45 -7.04 -1.53 0.30
C HIS A 45 -8.56 -1.52 0.13
N ALA A 46 -9.29 -1.00 1.13
CA ALA A 46 -10.75 -0.90 1.04
C ALA A 46 -11.20 0.00 -0.11
N TYR A 47 -10.53 1.14 -0.32
CA TYR A 47 -10.81 2.04 -1.43
C TYR A 47 -10.53 1.38 -2.80
N HIS A 48 -9.39 0.68 -2.93
CA HIS A 48 -9.04 -0.06 -4.13
C HIS A 48 -10.09 -1.13 -4.46
N ASP A 49 -10.58 -1.86 -3.46
CA ASP A 49 -11.55 -2.94 -3.67
C ASP A 49 -12.97 -2.44 -3.98
N GLN A 50 -13.37 -1.32 -3.35
CA GLN A 50 -14.78 -0.92 -3.29
C GLN A 50 -15.12 0.31 -4.11
N VAL A 51 -14.13 1.15 -4.44
CA VAL A 51 -14.36 2.44 -5.11
C VAL A 51 -13.72 2.48 -6.49
N LEU A 52 -12.49 1.95 -6.65
CA LEU A 52 -11.84 1.96 -7.96
C LEU A 52 -12.56 1.07 -8.96
N GLU A 53 -12.63 1.55 -10.21
CA GLU A 53 -13.15 0.74 -11.32
C GLU A 53 -12.32 -0.54 -11.46
N GLY A 54 -13.00 -1.68 -11.51
CA GLY A 54 -12.38 -3.00 -11.55
C GLY A 54 -11.90 -3.52 -10.19
N GLY A 55 -12.07 -2.77 -9.09
CA GLY A 55 -11.64 -3.17 -7.76
C GLY A 55 -10.14 -3.48 -7.72
N PHE A 56 -9.76 -4.57 -7.06
CA PHE A 56 -8.38 -5.10 -7.09
C PHE A 56 -7.84 -5.51 -8.47
N LYS A 57 -8.67 -5.47 -9.52
CA LYS A 57 -8.25 -5.66 -10.92
C LYS A 57 -8.16 -4.33 -11.67
N ASN A 58 -8.07 -3.20 -10.96
CA ASN A 58 -7.91 -1.89 -11.56
C ASN A 58 -6.74 -1.90 -12.55
N LYS A 59 -7.05 -1.72 -13.84
CA LYS A 59 -6.09 -1.92 -14.92
C LYS A 59 -4.87 -0.99 -14.82
N PRO A 60 -5.03 0.33 -14.56
CA PRO A 60 -3.90 1.22 -14.36
C PRO A 60 -2.90 0.73 -13.30
N VAL A 61 -3.39 0.31 -12.13
CA VAL A 61 -2.56 -0.20 -11.04
C VAL A 61 -1.91 -1.53 -11.42
N ALA A 62 -2.66 -2.46 -12.00
CA ALA A 62 -2.13 -3.77 -12.41
C ALA A 62 -1.03 -3.65 -13.47
N ASP A 63 -1.19 -2.76 -14.45
CA ASP A 63 -0.21 -2.55 -15.49
C ASP A 63 1.08 -1.89 -14.93
N ALA A 64 0.94 -0.91 -14.03
CA ALA A 64 2.09 -0.27 -13.37
C ALA A 64 2.86 -1.27 -12.48
N TYR A 65 2.13 -2.10 -11.72
CA TYR A 65 2.71 -3.18 -10.92
C TYR A 65 3.51 -4.19 -11.76
N ASN A 66 2.99 -4.57 -12.93
CA ASN A 66 3.71 -5.49 -13.82
C ASN A 66 5.00 -4.88 -14.37
N GLU A 67 5.00 -3.57 -14.64
CA GLU A 67 6.19 -2.86 -15.09
C GLU A 67 7.26 -2.77 -14.01
N ILE A 68 6.89 -2.38 -12.79
CA ILE A 68 7.84 -2.25 -11.66
C ILE A 68 8.45 -3.61 -11.29
N LYS A 69 7.66 -4.69 -11.38
CA LYS A 69 8.18 -6.06 -11.20
C LYS A 69 9.17 -6.47 -12.29
N LYS A 70 8.98 -6.00 -13.52
CA LYS A 70 9.86 -6.34 -14.63
C LYS A 70 11.16 -5.55 -14.59
N ASN A 71 11.11 -4.28 -14.16
CA ASN A 71 12.29 -3.42 -14.13
C ASN A 71 13.16 -3.60 -12.89
N GLY A 72 12.65 -4.25 -11.83
CA GLY A 72 13.41 -4.62 -10.63
C GLY A 72 13.76 -3.46 -9.71
N SER A 73 13.23 -2.25 -9.95
CA SER A 73 13.54 -1.05 -9.16
C SER A 73 13.18 -1.17 -7.68
N TYR A 74 12.23 -2.04 -7.35
CA TYR A 74 11.75 -2.29 -5.99
C TYR A 74 12.38 -3.56 -5.36
N ASP A 75 13.32 -4.22 -6.05
CA ASP A 75 13.94 -5.45 -5.56
C ASP A 75 14.93 -5.19 -4.40
N GLU A 76 15.54 -4.01 -4.37
CA GLU A 76 16.47 -3.58 -3.32
C GLU A 76 16.23 -2.10 -2.97
N VAL A 77 15.42 -1.87 -1.93
CA VAL A 77 15.07 -0.53 -1.44
C VAL A 77 15.38 -0.38 0.05
N LEU A 78 15.50 0.87 0.51
CA LEU A 78 15.72 1.15 1.92
C LEU A 78 14.44 0.88 2.73
N LEU A 79 14.57 0.16 3.83
CA LEU A 79 13.55 0.02 4.87
C LEU A 79 13.72 1.14 5.92
N TYR A 80 12.68 1.52 6.65
CA TYR A 80 12.74 2.51 7.75
C TYR A 80 13.85 2.27 8.80
N THR A 81 14.37 1.04 8.88
CA THR A 81 15.51 0.65 9.74
C THR A 81 16.89 1.00 9.15
N GLY A 82 16.97 1.49 7.91
CA GLY A 82 18.20 1.70 7.16
C GLY A 82 18.74 0.45 6.45
N ARG A 83 18.06 -0.70 6.54
CA ARG A 83 18.43 -1.92 5.83
C ARG A 83 17.92 -1.91 4.39
N THR A 84 18.68 -2.50 3.47
CA THR A 84 18.19 -2.78 2.12
C THR A 84 17.39 -4.09 2.11
N VAL A 85 16.18 -4.05 1.53
CA VAL A 85 15.26 -5.19 1.44
C VAL A 85 14.46 -5.14 0.13
N LYS A 86 13.83 -6.25 -0.24
CA LYS A 86 12.81 -6.26 -1.29
C LYS A 86 11.55 -5.55 -0.81
N HIS A 87 11.04 -4.61 -1.59
CA HIS A 87 9.88 -3.80 -1.20
C HIS A 87 8.62 -4.67 -1.05
N TYR A 88 7.85 -4.43 0.02
CA TYR A 88 6.61 -5.17 0.28
C TYR A 88 5.55 -5.04 -0.85
N ALA A 89 5.51 -3.88 -1.52
CA ALA A 89 4.71 -3.60 -2.70
C ALA A 89 4.81 -4.66 -3.81
N LEU A 90 5.91 -5.42 -3.91
CA LEU A 90 6.08 -6.48 -4.92
C LEU A 90 5.29 -7.77 -4.63
N THR A 91 4.57 -7.82 -3.51
CA THR A 91 3.77 -8.97 -3.10
C THR A 91 2.50 -9.08 -3.92
N THR A 92 1.73 -7.99 -4.06
CA THR A 92 0.53 -7.94 -4.91
C THR A 92 0.29 -6.51 -5.46
N PRO A 93 -0.53 -6.34 -6.51
CA PRO A 93 -0.99 -5.01 -6.93
C PRO A 93 -1.75 -4.25 -5.83
N MET A 94 -2.30 -4.96 -4.84
CA MET A 94 -3.02 -4.36 -3.71
C MET A 94 -2.04 -3.69 -2.74
N GLU A 95 -0.93 -4.37 -2.42
CA GLU A 95 0.16 -3.81 -1.62
C GLU A 95 0.83 -2.65 -2.34
N TYR A 96 1.13 -2.82 -3.63
CA TYR A 96 1.71 -1.74 -4.43
C TYR A 96 0.87 -0.45 -4.40
N PHE A 97 -0.46 -0.58 -4.49
CA PHE A 97 -1.35 0.57 -4.34
C PHE A 97 -1.34 1.17 -2.92
N ALA A 98 -1.41 0.33 -1.89
CA ALA A 98 -1.49 0.80 -0.50
C ALA A 98 -0.19 1.47 -0.03
N GLU A 99 0.96 0.82 -0.26
CA GLU A 99 2.31 1.35 0.02
C GLU A 99 2.54 2.69 -0.69
N SER A 100 2.21 2.77 -1.98
CA SER A 100 2.32 4.02 -2.73
C SER A 100 1.34 5.09 -2.24
N THR A 101 0.24 4.71 -1.59
CA THR A 101 -0.74 5.66 -1.02
C THR A 101 -0.16 6.30 0.23
N GLU A 102 0.53 5.51 1.06
CA GLU A 102 1.29 6.03 2.20
C GLU A 102 2.35 7.02 1.74
N ALA A 103 3.17 6.67 0.74
CA ALA A 103 4.19 7.58 0.21
C ALA A 103 3.57 8.87 -0.37
N TYR A 104 2.43 8.78 -1.08
CA TYR A 104 1.81 9.93 -1.72
C TYR A 104 1.18 10.93 -0.74
N LEU A 105 0.48 10.44 0.29
CA LEU A 105 -0.28 11.27 1.24
C LEU A 105 0.43 11.48 2.59
N GLY A 106 1.48 10.71 2.87
CA GLY A 106 2.12 10.64 4.18
C GLY A 106 3.56 10.15 4.10
N VAL A 107 3.87 9.14 4.91
CA VAL A 107 5.20 8.52 5.02
C VAL A 107 5.06 7.00 4.97
N ASN A 108 5.71 6.37 4.00
CA ASN A 108 5.82 4.91 3.90
C ASN A 108 6.97 4.37 4.76
N ASP A 109 6.98 3.07 5.07
CA ASP A 109 8.06 2.41 5.80
C ASP A 109 9.12 1.75 4.90
N PHE A 110 8.90 1.76 3.59
CA PHE A 110 9.86 1.41 2.54
C PHE A 110 10.09 2.61 1.61
N TYR A 111 11.30 2.75 1.08
CA TYR A 111 11.57 3.71 0.01
C TYR A 111 10.81 3.28 -1.26
N PRO A 112 10.08 4.19 -1.94
CA PRO A 112 9.98 5.63 -1.67
C PRO A 112 9.16 5.96 -0.41
N PHE A 113 9.75 6.72 0.51
CA PHE A 113 9.14 7.04 1.81
C PHE A 113 8.14 8.18 1.70
N VAL A 114 8.38 9.14 0.81
CA VAL A 114 7.55 10.35 0.68
C VAL A 114 7.19 10.64 -0.77
N ARG A 115 6.21 11.54 -0.96
CA ARG A 115 5.64 11.89 -2.27
C ARG A 115 6.69 12.32 -3.29
N ALA A 116 7.69 13.09 -2.87
CA ALA A 116 8.76 13.55 -3.75
C ALA A 116 9.61 12.38 -4.27
N GLU A 117 9.94 11.42 -3.40
CA GLU A 117 10.69 10.23 -3.77
C GLU A 117 9.86 9.31 -4.67
N LEU A 118 8.57 9.16 -4.38
CA LEU A 118 7.66 8.39 -5.23
C LEU A 118 7.63 8.98 -6.65
N LYS A 119 7.61 10.31 -6.79
CA LYS A 119 7.64 10.98 -8.10
C LYS A 119 8.92 10.67 -8.88
N GLU A 120 10.07 10.71 -8.23
CA GLU A 120 11.36 10.47 -8.88
C GLU A 120 11.58 8.99 -9.20
N HIS A 121 11.18 8.09 -8.30
CA HIS A 121 11.46 6.67 -8.39
C HIS A 121 10.41 5.91 -9.23
N ASP A 122 9.14 6.26 -9.08
CA ASP A 122 8.00 5.63 -9.76
C ASP A 122 7.00 6.68 -10.23
N LEU A 123 7.40 7.45 -11.25
CA LEU A 123 6.59 8.51 -11.84
C LEU A 123 5.21 8.01 -12.30
N ARG A 124 5.14 6.78 -12.83
CA ARG A 124 3.89 6.20 -13.31
C ARG A 124 2.91 6.03 -12.16
N MET A 125 3.36 5.46 -11.04
CA MET A 125 2.51 5.32 -9.87
C MET A 125 2.17 6.67 -9.24
N PHE A 126 3.12 7.60 -9.19
CA PHE A 126 2.86 8.97 -8.73
C PHE A 126 1.69 9.62 -9.49
N GLU A 127 1.65 9.52 -10.82
CA GLU A 127 0.57 10.09 -11.63
C GLU A 127 -0.77 9.36 -11.41
N ILE A 128 -0.74 8.04 -11.19
CA ILE A 128 -1.94 7.27 -10.80
C ILE A 128 -2.47 7.78 -9.45
N GLN A 129 -1.60 7.97 -8.46
CA GLN A 129 -1.98 8.48 -7.14
C GLN A 129 -2.51 9.91 -7.21
N LYS A 130 -1.87 10.77 -7.99
CA LYS A 130 -2.35 12.14 -8.25
C LYS A 130 -3.74 12.14 -8.87
N LYS A 131 -4.02 11.23 -9.82
CA LYS A 131 -5.35 11.11 -10.42
C LYS A 131 -6.41 10.62 -9.44
N ILE A 132 -6.06 9.69 -8.55
CA ILE A 132 -7.00 9.05 -7.61
C ILE A 132 -7.27 9.95 -6.40
N TRP A 133 -6.22 10.47 -5.77
CA TRP A 133 -6.30 11.24 -4.52
C TRP A 133 -6.37 12.75 -4.74
N GLY A 134 -6.13 13.20 -5.97
CA GLY A 134 -6.02 14.61 -6.32
C GLY A 134 -4.61 15.17 -6.07
N GLU A 135 -4.35 16.33 -6.65
CA GLU A 135 -3.08 17.05 -6.44
C GLU A 135 -2.99 17.59 -5.01
N VAL A 136 -1.98 17.15 -4.27
CA VAL A 136 -1.68 17.67 -2.93
C VAL A 136 -0.70 18.84 -3.06
N LYS A 137 -1.17 20.03 -2.68
CA LYS A 137 -0.41 21.29 -2.69
C LYS A 137 0.41 21.47 -1.41
#